data_AF-A0A837IGF3-F1
#
_entry.id   AF-A0A837IGF3-F1
#
_cell.length_a   1.000
_cell.length_b   1.000
_cell.length_c   1.000
_cell.angle_alpha   90.00
_cell.angle_beta   90.00
_cell.angle_gamma   90.00
#
_symmetry.space_group_name_H-M   'P 1'
#
loop_
_entity.id
_entity.type
_entity.pdbx_description
1 polymer ?
#
loop_
_entity_poly.entity_id
_entity_poly.type
_entity_poly.pdbx_seq_one_letter_code
_entity_poly.pdbx_strand_id
1 'polypeptide(L)'
;MALELFKPFVINKIIGRELAHNIKGANRLIEEKTDDVWAILEEVIQNKYVLLNRAPTLHRLGIQAFKPILVEGLAIRIHPMVCSAFN
;
A
#
# COMPACT_ATOMS: atom_id res chain seq x y z
N MET A 1 1.99 5.88 -3.87
CA MET A 1 2.73 4.59 -3.80
C MET A 1 1.81 3.44 -3.38
N ALA A 2 1.16 3.49 -2.21
CA ALA A 2 0.30 2.40 -1.73
C ALA A 2 -0.82 2.02 -2.71
N LEU A 3 -1.54 3.01 -3.25
CA LEU A 3 -2.64 2.78 -4.20
C LEU A 3 -2.20 1.98 -5.44
N GLU A 4 -1.01 2.23 -5.97
CA GLU A 4 -0.47 1.48 -7.12
C GLU A 4 -0.09 0.05 -6.73
N LEU A 5 0.57 -0.14 -5.58
CA LEU A 5 0.94 -1.48 -5.09
C LEU A 5 -0.28 -2.36 -4.81
N PHE A 6 -1.37 -1.77 -4.30
CA PHE A 6 -2.58 -2.48 -3.91
C PHE A 6 -3.71 -2.38 -4.94
N LYS A 7 -3.47 -1.79 -6.12
CA LYS A 7 -4.48 -1.51 -7.14
C LYS A 7 -5.38 -2.70 -7.48
N PRO A 8 -4.88 -3.93 -7.70
CA PRO A 8 -5.75 -5.07 -8.01
C PRO A 8 -6.71 -5.43 -6.87
N PHE A 9 -6.26 -5.28 -5.61
CA PHE A 9 -7.07 -5.57 -4.42
C PHE A 9 -8.14 -4.50 -4.22
N VAL A 10 -7.80 -3.24 -4.46
CA VAL A 10 -8.74 -2.11 -4.42
C VAL A 10 -9.82 -2.28 -5.50
N ILE A 11 -9.44 -2.61 -6.74
CA ILE A 11 -10.39 -2.89 -7.84
C ILE A 11 -11.35 -4.01 -7.46
N ASN A 12 -10.83 -5.12 -6.90
CA ASN A 12 -11.66 -6.24 -6.49
C ASN A 12 -12.71 -5.82 -5.44
N LYS A 13 -12.30 -5.00 -4.45
CA LYS A 13 -13.21 -4.45 -3.44
C LYS A 13 -14.23 -3.46 -4.00
N ILE A 14 -13.84 -2.59 -4.94
CA ILE A 14 -14.74 -1.64 -5.60
C ILE A 14 -15.86 -2.39 -6.33
N ILE A 15 -15.50 -3.42 -7.12
CA ILE A 15 -16.48 -4.23 -7.85
C ILE A 15 -17.35 -5.04 -6.88
N GLY A 16 -16.74 -5.64 -5.85
CA GLY A 16 -17.47 -6.43 -4.84
C GLY A 16 -18.44 -5.60 -3.98
N ARG A 17 -18.25 -4.28 -3.91
CA ARG A 17 -19.16 -3.31 -3.26
C ARG A 17 -20.14 -2.65 -4.23
N GLU A 18 -20.16 -3.09 -5.49
CA GLU A 18 -21.01 -2.56 -6.56
C GLU A 18 -20.80 -1.05 -6.87
N LEU A 19 -19.67 -0.48 -6.44
CA LEU A 19 -19.31 0.91 -6.73
C LEU A 19 -18.92 1.09 -8.22
N ALA A 20 -18.49 0.01 -8.87
CA ALA A 20 -18.31 -0.04 -10.32
C ALA A 20 -18.70 -1.41 -10.88
N HIS A 21 -19.30 -1.42 -12.06
CA HIS A 21 -19.74 -2.66 -12.71
C HIS A 21 -18.63 -3.43 -13.44
N ASN A 22 -17.46 -2.81 -13.66
CA ASN A 22 -16.35 -3.45 -14.36
C ASN A 22 -14.99 -2.81 -13.99
N ILE A 23 -13.90 -3.45 -14.43
CA ILE A 23 -12.52 -3.02 -14.17
C ILE A 23 -12.25 -1.61 -14.70
N LYS A 24 -12.81 -1.26 -15.87
CA LYS A 24 -12.61 0.07 -16.47
C LYS A 24 -13.26 1.18 -15.63
N GLY A 25 -14.47 0.94 -15.11
CA GLY A 25 -15.15 1.85 -14.19
C GLY A 25 -14.40 1.97 -12.87
N ALA A 26 -13.91 0.87 -12.32
CA ALA A 26 -13.11 0.88 -11.10
C ALA A 26 -11.80 1.68 -11.26
N ASN A 27 -11.11 1.54 -12.40
CA ASN A 27 -9.91 2.33 -12.70
C ASN A 27 -10.21 3.84 -12.75
N ARG A 28 -11.35 4.23 -13.32
CA ARG A 28 -11.77 5.63 -13.35
C ARG A 28 -11.98 6.21 -11.95
N LEU A 29 -12.66 5.48 -11.06
CA LEU A 29 -12.82 5.90 -9.66
C LEU A 29 -11.48 6.06 -8.94
N ILE A 30 -10.54 5.14 -9.20
CA ILE A 30 -9.18 5.20 -8.64
C ILE A 30 -8.42 6.43 -9.15
N GLU A 31 -8.56 6.79 -10.43
CA GLU A 31 -7.95 8.00 -11.01
C GLU A 31 -8.55 9.30 -10.44
N GLU A 32 -9.86 9.30 -10.18
CA GLU A 32 -10.58 10.41 -9.54
C GLU A 32 -10.23 10.57 -8.04
N LYS A 33 -9.58 9.55 -7.43
CA LYS A 33 -9.10 9.55 -6.03
C LYS A 33 -10.19 9.92 -5.02
N THR A 34 -11.40 9.39 -5.21
CA THR A 34 -12.54 9.63 -4.32
C THR A 34 -12.29 9.10 -2.90
N ASP A 35 -12.99 9.66 -1.91
CA ASP A 35 -12.88 9.25 -0.50
C ASP A 35 -13.14 7.75 -0.28
N ASP A 36 -14.05 7.17 -1.06
CA ASP A 36 -14.34 5.73 -1.04
C ASP A 36 -13.11 4.88 -1.38
N VAL A 37 -12.29 5.33 -2.34
CA VAL A 37 -11.06 4.62 -2.73
C VAL A 37 -10.05 4.62 -1.59
N TRP A 38 -9.94 5.73 -0.86
CA TRP A 38 -9.06 5.83 0.31
C TRP A 38 -9.54 4.94 1.46
N ALA A 39 -10.85 4.93 1.74
CA ALA A 39 -11.43 4.04 2.75
C ALA A 39 -11.25 2.55 2.41
N ILE A 40 -11.43 2.18 1.13
CA ILE A 40 -11.18 0.82 0.65
C ILE A 40 -9.69 0.48 0.74
N LEU A 41 -8.80 1.42 0.39
CA LEU A 41 -7.37 1.20 0.49
C LEU A 41 -6.96 0.94 1.94
N GLU A 42 -7.49 1.69 2.90
CA GLU A 42 -7.24 1.51 4.33
C GLU A 42 -7.71 0.13 4.84
N GLU A 43 -8.89 -0.32 4.40
CA GLU A 43 -9.37 -1.69 4.68
C GLU A 43 -8.44 -2.75 4.08
N VAL A 44 -8.03 -2.59 2.82
CA VAL A 44 -7.19 -3.55 2.10
C VAL A 44 -5.84 -3.75 2.78
N ILE A 45 -5.25 -2.69 3.34
CA ILE A 45 -3.91 -2.77 3.95
C ILE A 45 -3.90 -3.27 5.40
N GLN A 46 -5.03 -3.22 6.12
CA GLN A 46 -5.09 -3.44 7.58
C GLN A 46 -4.47 -4.76 8.05
N ASN A 47 -4.59 -5.83 7.24
CA ASN A 47 -4.08 -7.17 7.55
C ASN A 47 -2.95 -7.62 6.61
N LYS A 48 -2.25 -6.66 5.99
CA LYS A 48 -1.16 -6.92 5.05
C LYS A 48 0.16 -6.42 5.61
N TYR A 49 1.23 -7.10 5.22
CA TYR A 49 2.59 -6.67 5.48
C TYR A 49 3.26 -6.31 4.16
N VAL A 50 4.13 -5.32 4.20
CA VAL A 50 5.02 -4.93 3.10
C VAL A 50 6.46 -5.21 3.50
N LEU A 51 7.28 -5.60 2.52
CA LEU A 51 8.71 -5.80 2.73
C LEU A 51 9.45 -4.51 2.37
N LEU A 52 10.29 -4.03 3.28
CA LEU A 52 11.24 -2.96 3.01
C LEU A 52 12.64 -3.55 2.88
N ASN A 53 13.41 -3.06 1.91
CA ASN A 53 14.79 -3.43 1.65
C ASN A 53 15.62 -2.16 1.37
N ARG A 54 16.86 -2.14 1.85
CA ARG A 54 17.85 -1.11 1.50
C ARG A 54 19.07 -1.78 0.88
N ALA A 55 19.45 -1.35 -0.32
CA ALA A 55 20.69 -1.83 -0.97
C ALA A 55 21.92 -1.11 -0.39
N PRO A 56 23.07 -1.79 -0.24
CA PRO A 56 23.29 -3.22 -0.44
C PRO A 56 22.76 -4.08 0.73
N THR A 57 22.20 -5.26 0.44
CA THR A 57 21.67 -6.17 1.46
C THR A 57 22.77 -7.11 1.97
N LEU A 58 23.39 -6.77 3.11
CA LEU A 58 24.53 -7.53 3.67
C LEU A 58 24.13 -8.79 4.44
N HIS A 59 22.94 -8.78 5.05
CA HIS A 59 22.46 -9.87 5.89
C HIS A 59 20.93 -9.90 5.93
N ARG A 60 20.35 -10.97 6.51
CA ARG A 60 18.89 -11.18 6.55
C ARG A 60 18.08 -10.02 7.12
N LEU A 61 18.64 -9.25 8.08
CA LEU A 61 17.93 -8.12 8.68
C LEU A 61 17.83 -6.89 7.77
N GLY A 62 18.48 -6.91 6.59
CA GLY A 62 18.37 -5.85 5.58
C GLY A 62 17.07 -5.94 4.75
N ILE A 63 16.25 -6.96 4.98
CA ILE A 63 14.87 -7.07 4.49
C ILE A 63 13.97 -7.36 5.69
N GLN A 64 12.98 -6.50 5.96
CA GLN A 64 12.05 -6.69 7.07
C GLN A 64 10.61 -6.40 6.65
N ALA A 65 9.67 -7.08 7.31
CA ALA A 65 8.24 -6.90 7.09
C ALA A 65 7.65 -5.86 8.05
N PHE A 66 6.82 -4.96 7.53
CA PHE A 66 6.13 -3.93 8.30
C PHE A 66 4.65 -3.89 7.95
N LYS A 67 3.80 -3.51 8.92
CA LYS A 67 2.43 -3.10 8.60
C LYS A 67 2.47 -1.69 8.00
N PRO A 68 1.97 -1.48 6.78
CA PRO A 68 1.93 -0.15 6.19
C PRO A 68 0.92 0.73 6.92
N ILE A 69 1.28 2.01 7.12
CA ILE A 69 0.39 3.05 7.62
C ILE A 69 0.31 4.12 6.53
N LEU A 70 -0.90 4.53 6.15
CA LEU A 70 -1.08 5.60 5.19
C LEU A 70 -0.60 6.91 5.81
N VAL A 71 0.24 7.63 5.07
CA VAL A 71 0.78 8.92 5.46
C VAL A 71 0.75 9.86 4.27
N GLU A 72 0.62 11.15 4.54
CA GLU A 72 0.78 12.19 3.53
C GLU A 72 2.23 12.31 3.05
N GLY A 73 2.37 12.67 1.78
CA GLY A 73 3.65 12.90 1.10
C GLY A 73 4.15 11.71 0.27
N LEU A 74 5.40 11.81 -0.19
CA LEU A 74 6.01 10.86 -1.13
C LEU A 74 7.16 10.04 -0.50
N ALA A 75 7.51 10.31 0.75
CA ALA A 75 8.61 9.64 1.44
C ALA A 75 8.14 8.46 2.29
N ILE A 76 8.89 7.35 2.24
CA ILE A 76 8.70 6.22 3.15
C ILE A 76 9.23 6.63 4.52
N ARG A 77 8.39 6.53 5.55
CA ARG A 77 8.79 6.71 6.95
C ARG A 77 9.14 5.35 7.54
N ILE A 78 10.29 5.26 8.21
CA ILE A 78 10.77 4.03 8.83
C ILE A 78 11.05 4.26 10.32
N HIS A 79 10.86 3.23 11.14
CA HIS A 79 11.08 3.31 12.57
C HIS A 79 12.58 3.51 12.91
N PRO A 80 12.98 4.46 13.77
CA PRO A 80 14.40 4.73 14.04
C PRO A 80 15.20 3.53 14.56
N MET A 81 14.58 2.67 15.37
CA MET A 81 15.24 1.47 15.91
C MET A 81 15.63 0.41 14.87
N VAL A 82 15.07 0.43 13.65
CA VAL A 82 15.46 -0.53 12.61
C VAL A 82 16.57 -0.01 11.70
N CYS A 83 16.96 1.27 11.80
CA CYS A 83 17.98 1.86 10.94
C CYS A 83 19.31 1.12 11.01
N SER A 84 19.76 0.71 12.21
CA SER A 84 21.00 -0.06 12.37
C SER A 84 21.00 -1.39 11.60
N ALA A 85 19.83 -2.02 11.43
CA ALA A 85 19.68 -3.24 10.65
C ALA A 85 19.70 -3.00 9.13
N PHE A 86 19.33 -1.80 8.67
CA PHE A 86 19.40 -1.42 7.26
C PHE A 86 20.72 -0.74 6.88
N ASN A 87 21.59 -0.46 7.87
CA ASN A 87 22.86 0.28 7.77
C ASN A 87 22.70 1.70 7.23
#